data_AF-A0A1T4VL97-F1
#
_entry.id   AF-A0A1T4VL97-F1
#
_cell.length_a   1.000
_cell.length_b   1.000
_cell.length_c   1.000
_cell.angle_alpha   90.00
_cell.angle_beta   90.00
_cell.angle_gamma   90.00
#
_symmetry.space_group_name_H-M   'P 1'
#
loop_
_entity.id
_entity.type
_entity.pdbx_description
1 polymer ?
#
loop_
_entity_poly.entity_id
_entity_poly.type
_entity_poly.pdbx_seq_one_letter_code
_entity_poly.pdbx_strand_id
1 'polypeptide(L)' 'MSDQNKPVNYAAELNREMEILDYKSMMQQEREKEREETTVRHLTNLIKNKKFSVEEALITLEIPEEQWDSLKEKIK' A
#
# COMPACT_ATOMS: atom_id res chain seq x y z
N MET A 1 12.38 -14.19 47.35
CA MET A 1 10.93 -14.25 47.02
C MET A 1 10.38 -12.86 47.31
N SER A 2 9.71 -12.12 46.44
CA SER A 2 8.99 -12.43 45.20
C SER A 2 8.76 -11.09 44.47
N ASP A 3 9.40 -10.86 43.33
CA ASP A 3 9.05 -9.74 42.41
C ASP A 3 7.81 -10.11 41.57
N GLN A 4 6.79 -10.66 42.22
CA GLN A 4 5.56 -11.09 41.58
C GLN A 4 4.46 -10.14 42.02
N ASN A 5 3.84 -9.48 41.03
CA ASN A 5 2.66 -8.58 41.13
C ASN A 5 2.96 -7.08 41.23
N LYS A 6 3.69 -6.52 40.25
CA LYS A 6 3.26 -5.20 39.76
C LYS A 6 1.93 -5.42 39.03
N PRO A 7 0.85 -4.68 39.36
CA PRO A 7 -0.41 -4.81 38.65
C PRO A 7 -0.14 -4.43 37.20
N VAL A 8 -0.24 -5.42 36.32
CA VAL A 8 -0.20 -5.21 34.89
C VAL A 8 -1.34 -4.26 34.58
N ASN A 9 -1.01 -3.03 34.18
CA ASN A 9 -2.02 -2.05 33.81
C ASN A 9 -2.58 -2.46 32.45
N TYR A 10 -3.55 -3.37 32.49
CA TYR A 10 -4.20 -3.95 31.33
C TYR A 10 -4.69 -2.88 30.34
N ALA A 11 -5.15 -1.72 30.84
CA ALA A 11 -5.54 -0.60 29.99
C ALA A 11 -4.34 0.04 29.26
N ALA A 12 -3.18 0.15 29.91
CA ALA A 12 -1.97 0.66 29.27
C ALA A 12 -1.40 -0.33 28.23
N GLU A 13 -1.51 -1.63 28.48
CA GLU A 13 -1.10 -2.66 27.51
C GLU A 13 -2.01 -2.66 26.28
N LEU A 14 -3.33 -2.62 26.47
CA LEU A 14 -4.30 -2.52 25.38
C LEU A 14 -4.09 -1.26 24.53
N ASN A 15 -3.86 -0.11 25.16
CA ASN A 15 -3.58 1.13 24.41
C ASN A 15 -2.30 1.01 23.56
N ARG A 16 -1.26 0.38 24.11
CA ARG A 16 -0.02 0.13 23.37
C ARG A 16 -0.22 -0.83 22.20
N GLU A 17 -1.03 -1.87 22.37
CA GLU A 17 -1.39 -2.78 21.29
C GLU A 17 -2.16 -2.07 20.17
N MET A 18 -3.10 -1.19 20.53
CA MET A 18 -3.84 -0.35 19.57
C MET A 18 -2.90 0.58 18.79
N GLU A 19 -1.99 1.29 19.46
CA GLU A 19 -1.00 2.15 18.79
C GLU A 19 -0.12 1.37 17.80
N ILE A 20 0.27 0.14 18.17
CA ILE A 20 1.06 -0.74 17.29
C ILE A 20 0.23 -1.18 16.08
N LEU A 21 -1.04 -1.49 16.26
CA LEU A 21 -1.94 -1.88 15.17
C LEU A 21 -2.18 -0.71 14.21
N ASP A 22 -2.44 0.48 14.73
CA ASP A 22 -2.63 1.69 13.94
C ASP A 22 -1.37 2.02 13.12
N TYR A 23 -0.18 1.95 13.75
CA TYR A 23 1.08 2.14 13.05
C TYR A 23 1.31 1.11 11.95
N LYS A 24 1.02 -0.18 12.22
CA LYS A 24 1.13 -1.25 11.20
C LYS A 24 0.20 -1.01 10.02
N SER A 25 -1.03 -0.57 10.28
CA SER A 25 -2.03 -0.24 9.26
C SER A 25 -1.57 0.93 8.40
N MET A 26 -1.10 2.01 9.02
CA MET A 26 -0.53 3.17 8.30
C MET A 26 0.65 2.76 7.42
N MET A 27 1.61 1.99 7.95
CA MET A 27 2.76 1.52 7.17
C MET A 27 2.38 0.56 6.04
N GLN A 28 1.27 -0.18 6.18
CA GLN A 28 0.74 -0.98 5.09
C GLN A 28 0.20 -0.09 3.97
N GLN A 29 -0.60 0.92 4.31
CA GLN A 29 -1.14 1.87 3.34
C GLN A 29 -0.04 2.63 2.59
N GLU A 30 1.01 3.09 3.29
CA GLU A 30 2.14 3.78 2.67
C GLU A 30 2.86 2.87 1.66
N ARG A 31 3.09 1.59 1.99
CA ARG A 31 3.69 0.62 1.07
C ARG A 31 2.81 0.34 -0.15
N GLU A 32 1.49 0.33 0.02
CA GLU A 32 0.55 0.14 -1.08
C GLU A 32 0.58 1.36 -2.03
N LYS A 33 0.63 2.58 -1.49
CA LYS A 33 0.81 3.80 -2.28
C LYS A 33 2.11 3.79 -3.08
N GLU A 34 3.24 3.46 -2.46
CA GLU A 34 4.54 3.40 -3.16
C GLU A 34 4.54 2.41 -4.34
N ARG A 35 3.89 1.25 -4.16
CA ARG A 35 3.73 0.25 -5.23
C ARG A 35 2.84 0.77 -6.34
N GLU A 36 1.76 1.44 -5.99
CA GLU A 36 0.85 2.03 -6.96
C GLU A 36 1.52 3.15 -7.77
N GLU A 37 2.23 4.06 -7.12
CA GLU A 37 3.00 5.12 -7.78
C GLU A 37 4.05 4.56 -8.74
N THR A 38 4.74 3.48 -8.34
CA THR A 38 5.72 2.79 -9.19
C THR A 38 5.05 2.22 -10.44
N THR A 39 3.87 1.64 -10.27
CA THR A 39 3.06 1.06 -11.36
C THR A 39 2.60 2.14 -12.34
N VAL A 40 2.04 3.24 -11.83
CA VAL A 40 1.63 4.40 -12.64
C VAL A 40 2.82 4.99 -13.39
N ARG A 41 3.99 5.09 -12.75
CA ARG A 41 5.21 5.56 -13.40
C ARG A 41 5.65 4.64 -14.54
N HIS A 42 5.61 3.32 -14.33
CA HIS A 42 5.94 2.35 -15.38
C HIS A 42 4.96 2.43 -16.55
N LEU A 43 3.65 2.49 -16.28
CA LEU A 43 2.61 2.69 -17.30
C LEU A 43 2.86 3.96 -18.11
N THR A 44 3.08 5.08 -17.42
CA THR A 44 3.35 6.38 -18.06
C THR A 44 4.59 6.31 -18.95
N ASN A 45 5.64 5.63 -18.53
CA ASN A 45 6.85 5.44 -19.32
C ASN A 45 6.62 4.57 -20.56
N LEU A 46 5.82 3.50 -20.47
CA LEU A 46 5.47 2.66 -21.62
C LEU A 46 4.67 3.47 -22.65
N ILE A 47 3.70 4.26 -22.18
CA ILE A 47 2.85 5.09 -23.04
C ILE A 47 3.69 6.17 -23.73
N LYS A 48 4.46 6.96 -22.97
CA LYS A 48 5.21 8.11 -23.50
C LYS A 48 6.44 7.72 -24.31
N ASN A 49 7.23 6.76 -23.84
CA ASN A 49 8.54 6.48 -24.44
C ASN A 49 8.50 5.34 -25.46
N LYS A 50 7.69 4.30 -25.20
CA LYS A 50 7.61 3.12 -26.07
C LYS A 50 6.43 3.16 -27.04
N LYS A 51 5.60 4.22 -27.00
CA LYS A 51 4.40 4.41 -27.83
C LYS A 51 3.35 3.30 -27.68
N PHE A 52 3.24 2.73 -26.48
CA PHE A 52 2.16 1.80 -26.17
C PHE A 52 0.86 2.59 -25.99
N SER A 53 -0.26 2.02 -26.43
CA SER A 53 -1.57 2.44 -25.94
C SER A 53 -1.70 2.12 -24.45
N VAL A 54 -2.66 2.75 -23.77
CA VAL A 54 -2.89 2.54 -22.33
C VAL A 54 -3.19 1.07 -22.04
N GLU A 55 -3.98 0.41 -22.89
CA GLU A 55 -4.36 -1.00 -22.73
C GLU A 55 -3.20 -1.94 -23.01
N GLU A 56 -2.39 -1.69 -24.04
CA GLU A 56 -1.18 -2.48 -24.28
C GLU A 56 -0.19 -2.36 -23.10
N ALA A 57 -0.08 -1.18 -22.50
CA ALA A 57 0.78 -0.98 -21.33
C ALA A 57 0.25 -1.74 -20.09
N LEU A 58 -1.06 -1.76 -19.87
CA LEU A 58 -1.71 -2.52 -18.78
C LEU A 58 -1.52 -4.03 -18.95
N ILE A 59 -1.72 -4.55 -20.17
CA ILE A 59 -1.48 -5.96 -20.49
C ILE A 59 -0.01 -6.33 -20.32
N THR A 60 0.91 -5.48 -20.79
CA THR A 60 2.36 -5.72 -20.71
C THR A 60 2.86 -5.81 -19.26
N LEU A 61 2.19 -5.12 -18.34
CA LEU A 61 2.51 -5.16 -16.91
C LEU A 61 1.72 -6.23 -16.15
N GLU A 62 0.96 -7.08 -16.86
CA GLU A 62 0.12 -8.14 -16.28
C GLU A 62 -0.85 -7.61 -15.20
N ILE A 63 -1.37 -6.40 -15.41
CA ILE A 63 -2.29 -5.75 -14.47
C ILE A 63 -3.67 -6.41 -14.60
N PRO A 64 -4.29 -6.85 -13.49
CA PRO A 64 -5.66 -7.38 -13.51
C PRO A 64 -6.68 -6.34 -14.01
N GLU A 65 -7.64 -6.77 -14.83
CA GLU A 65 -8.65 -5.88 -15.44
C GLU A 65 -9.45 -5.07 -14.40
N GLU A 66 -9.64 -5.62 -13.20
CA GLU A 66 -10.35 -4.94 -12.11
C GLU A 66 -9.65 -3.64 -11.66
N GLN A 67 -8.35 -3.52 -11.91
CA GLN A 67 -7.55 -2.34 -11.55
C GLN A 67 -7.42 -1.33 -12.70
N TRP A 68 -7.88 -1.67 -13.91
CA TRP A 68 -7.64 -0.85 -15.09
C TRP A 68 -8.29 0.51 -14.99
N ASP A 69 -9.56 0.58 -14.57
CA ASP A 69 -10.28 1.85 -14.48
C ASP A 69 -9.60 2.81 -13.49
N SER A 70 -9.20 2.29 -12.32
CA SER A 70 -8.51 3.10 -11.30
C SER A 70 -7.16 3.64 -11.80
N LEU A 71 -6.39 2.82 -12.53
CA LEU A 71 -5.11 3.23 -13.08
C LEU A 71 -5.27 4.19 -14.28
N LYS A 72 -6.29 3.97 -15.13
CA LYS A 72 -6.63 4.84 -16.25
C LYS A 72 -7.00 6.24 -15.77
N GLU A 73 -7.74 6.38 -14.67
CA GLU A 73 -8.07 7.70 -14.08
C GLU A 73 -6.84 8.47 -13.58
N LYS A 74 -5.81 7.75 -13.12
CA LYS A 74 -4.57 8.32 -12.57
C LYS A 74 -3.56 8.72 -13.66
N ILE A 75 -3.67 8.14 -14.85
CA ILE A 75 -2.84 8.46 -16.01
C ILE A 75 -3.57 9.54 -16.83
N LYS A 76 -3.33 10.81 -16.52
CA LYS A 76 -3.77 11.96 -17.33
C LYS A 76 -2.61 12.57 -18.11
#